data_AF-M5SQN6-F1
#
_entry.id   AF-M5SQN6-F1
#
_cell.length_a   1.000
_cell.length_b   1.000
_cell.length_c   1.000
_cell.angle_alpha   90.00
_cell.angle_beta   90.00
_cell.angle_gamma   90.00
#
_symmetry.space_group_name_H-M   'P 1'
#
loop_
_entity.id
_entity.type
_entity.pdbx_description
1 polymer ?
#
loop_
_entity_poly.entity_id
_entity_poly.type
_entity_poly.pdbx_seq_one_letter_code
_entity_poly.pdbx_strand_id
1 'polypeptide(L)'
;MTFRSRAAATSALIWIGGVALAGQPAWSQDAARSIQRGLQYVQQAGERWIERRGCVSCHQIPTLIWSHEAARRTESIAVSDQLDEWERWSTDVVNFVKPEQKADLDKSATMAANIDTMTQLLLAIPRTNASSTPGGTNWRSRFAEKLLEEQSADGSWRARGQLPAQRRPTKETTATTTAWTALALMREPVEFDPSTAIQFVDSIDQPESTEFLAARLLLAREMDRRFPNQSPSHSSTQQWRSALLDHQNEDGGWGWKLADGSDALGTGYALHALAMTGTDSSTLNLAVKYLLATQEPNGRWKVPGTKASAKGRATPTANDWGSAWAVIALSTNAKQSASVKHDE
;
A
#
# COMPACT_ATOMS: atom_id res chain seq x y z
N MET A 1 -18.36 5.05 53.47
CA MET A 1 -19.74 5.22 52.94
C MET A 1 -19.70 6.47 52.06
N THR A 2 -19.91 6.44 50.75
CA THR A 2 -20.85 5.65 49.95
C THR A 2 -20.29 5.41 48.53
N PHE A 3 -20.35 4.16 48.09
CA PHE A 3 -20.16 3.76 46.70
C PHE A 3 -21.30 4.31 45.84
N ARG A 4 -21.00 4.95 44.71
CA ARG A 4 -21.97 5.16 43.62
C ARG A 4 -21.69 4.14 42.52
N SER A 5 -22.64 3.24 42.37
CA SER A 5 -22.74 2.19 41.37
C SER A 5 -22.71 2.76 39.95
N ARG A 6 -21.83 2.23 39.09
CA ARG A 6 -21.96 2.36 37.64
C ARG A 6 -22.86 1.24 37.16
N ALA A 7 -24.02 1.61 36.63
CA ALA A 7 -24.91 0.70 35.93
C ALA A 7 -24.19 0.13 34.71
N ALA A 8 -24.20 -1.20 34.57
CA ALA A 8 -23.74 -1.90 33.39
C ALA A 8 -24.72 -1.60 32.24
N ALA A 9 -24.27 -0.86 31.23
CA ALA A 9 -24.97 -0.75 29.97
C ALA A 9 -24.66 -2.01 29.15
N THR A 10 -25.57 -2.98 29.19
CA THR A 10 -25.61 -4.11 28.26
C THR A 10 -25.85 -3.56 26.85
N SER A 11 -24.78 -3.44 26.08
CA SER A 11 -24.88 -3.17 24.64
C SER A 11 -25.39 -4.44 23.97
N ALA A 12 -26.67 -4.44 23.59
CA ALA A 12 -27.24 -5.46 22.73
C ALA A 12 -26.57 -5.36 21.36
N LEU A 13 -25.80 -6.39 20.98
CA LEU A 13 -25.36 -6.59 19.61
C LEU A 13 -26.59 -6.83 18.74
N ILE A 14 -27.04 -5.78 18.04
CA ILE A 14 -27.94 -5.95 16.90
C ILE A 14 -27.08 -6.54 15.78
N TRP A 15 -27.22 -7.85 15.57
CA TRP A 15 -26.82 -8.48 14.32
C TRP A 15 -27.68 -7.90 13.21
N ILE A 16 -27.17 -6.89 12.51
CA ILE A 16 -27.70 -6.51 11.21
C ILE A 16 -27.28 -7.65 10.27
N GLY A 17 -28.24 -8.53 9.99
CA GLY A 17 -28.08 -9.59 9.00
C GLY A 17 -27.54 -9.00 7.71
N GLY A 18 -26.43 -9.56 7.24
CA GLY A 18 -25.81 -9.17 5.99
C GLY A 18 -26.85 -9.20 4.88
N VAL A 19 -26.89 -8.11 4.11
CA VAL A 19 -27.53 -8.13 2.80
C VAL A 19 -26.88 -9.27 2.03
N ALA A 20 -27.62 -10.36 1.83
CA ALA A 20 -27.18 -11.44 0.98
C ALA A 20 -26.93 -10.85 -0.41
N LEU A 21 -25.68 -10.92 -0.88
CA LEU A 21 -25.27 -10.62 -2.25
C LEU A 21 -25.85 -11.69 -3.20
N ALA A 22 -27.18 -11.79 -3.26
CA ALA A 22 -27.88 -12.69 -4.16
C ALA A 22 -27.62 -12.23 -5.60
N GLY A 23 -26.81 -12.98 -6.35
CA GLY A 23 -26.51 -12.73 -7.76
C GLY A 23 -25.02 -12.60 -8.10
N GLN A 24 -24.12 -12.53 -7.12
CA GLN A 24 -22.68 -12.46 -7.37
C GLN A 24 -22.06 -13.89 -7.41
N PRO A 25 -21.17 -14.22 -8.37
CA PRO A 25 -20.52 -15.54 -8.44
C PRO A 25 -19.89 -15.92 -7.11
N ALA A 26 -19.94 -17.20 -6.71
CA ALA A 26 -19.40 -17.67 -5.42
C ALA A 26 -17.97 -17.16 -5.15
N TRP A 27 -17.12 -17.14 -6.18
CA TRP A 27 -15.76 -16.59 -6.13
C TRP A 27 -15.68 -15.12 -5.67
N SER A 28 -16.61 -14.27 -6.11
CA SER A 28 -16.65 -12.86 -5.70
C SER A 28 -17.14 -12.68 -4.26
N GLN A 29 -17.96 -13.60 -3.74
CA GLN A 29 -18.38 -13.60 -2.33
C GLN A 29 -17.23 -14.03 -1.41
N ASP A 30 -16.43 -15.02 -1.82
CA ASP A 30 -15.24 -15.44 -1.08
C ASP A 30 -14.19 -14.33 -1.02
N ALA A 31 -13.99 -13.61 -2.14
CA ALA A 31 -13.12 -12.44 -2.17
C ALA A 31 -13.60 -11.33 -1.22
N ALA A 32 -14.88 -10.98 -1.23
CA ALA A 32 -15.44 -9.98 -0.32
C ALA A 32 -15.27 -10.39 1.16
N ARG A 33 -15.52 -11.66 1.50
CA ARG A 33 -15.32 -12.18 2.86
C ARG A 33 -13.85 -12.16 3.26
N SER A 34 -12.95 -12.48 2.35
CA SER A 34 -11.51 -12.43 2.60
C SER A 34 -11.03 -11.00 2.84
N ILE A 35 -11.50 -10.05 2.04
CA ILE A 35 -11.24 -8.62 2.24
C ILE A 35 -11.74 -8.17 3.62
N GLN A 36 -12.98 -8.50 4.01
CA GLN A 36 -13.54 -8.08 5.31
C GLN A 36 -12.72 -8.59 6.49
N ARG A 37 -12.31 -9.88 6.47
CA ARG A 37 -11.47 -10.46 7.52
C ARG A 37 -10.08 -9.82 7.54
N GLY A 38 -9.51 -9.55 6.36
CA GLY A 38 -8.23 -8.87 6.23
C GLY A 38 -8.27 -7.45 6.80
N LEU A 39 -9.31 -6.67 6.50
CA LEU A 39 -9.53 -5.33 7.06
C LEU A 39 -9.61 -5.37 8.59
N GLN A 40 -10.37 -6.31 9.17
CA GLN A 40 -10.45 -6.48 10.61
C GLN A 40 -9.08 -6.75 11.24
N TYR A 41 -8.28 -7.64 10.64
CA TYR A 41 -6.93 -7.92 11.12
C TYR A 41 -6.02 -6.68 11.03
N VAL A 42 -6.02 -6.00 9.88
CA VAL A 42 -5.17 -4.83 9.60
C VAL A 42 -5.55 -3.66 10.52
N GLN A 43 -6.85 -3.43 10.75
CA GLN A 43 -7.34 -2.46 11.73
C GLN A 43 -6.74 -2.75 13.12
N GLN A 44 -6.91 -3.97 13.63
CA GLN A 44 -6.38 -4.32 14.95
C GLN A 44 -4.85 -4.20 15.01
N ALA A 45 -4.14 -4.50 13.91
CA ALA A 45 -2.69 -4.33 13.84
C ALA A 45 -2.28 -2.85 13.92
N GLY A 46 -2.98 -1.99 13.17
CA GLY A 46 -2.80 -0.55 13.19
C GLY A 46 -3.09 0.07 14.57
N GLU A 47 -4.23 -0.28 15.17
CA GLU A 47 -4.62 0.19 16.51
C GLU A 47 -3.59 -0.22 17.57
N ARG A 48 -3.13 -1.48 17.55
CA ARG A 48 -2.03 -1.94 18.43
C ARG A 48 -0.75 -1.17 18.20
N TRP A 49 -0.43 -0.80 16.95
CA TRP A 49 0.74 0.00 16.65
C TRP A 49 0.62 1.42 17.21
N ILE A 50 -0.53 2.07 17.00
CA ILE A 50 -0.82 3.40 17.53
C ILE A 50 -0.70 3.39 19.06
N GLU A 51 -1.34 2.43 19.73
CA GLU A 51 -1.29 2.28 21.19
C GLU A 51 0.14 2.09 21.72
N ARG A 52 0.93 1.21 21.09
CA ARG A 52 2.25 0.83 21.61
C ARG A 52 3.40 1.71 21.16
N ARG A 53 3.28 2.39 20.02
CA ARG A 53 4.36 3.15 19.39
C ARG A 53 4.06 4.64 19.29
N GLY A 54 2.78 5.01 19.22
CA GLY A 54 2.34 6.41 19.17
C GLY A 54 2.83 7.21 17.95
N CYS A 55 3.25 6.52 16.88
CA CYS A 55 3.81 7.14 15.68
C CYS A 55 3.37 6.45 14.37
N VAL A 56 3.42 7.22 13.28
CA VAL A 56 3.15 6.82 11.91
C VAL A 56 4.39 6.17 11.34
N SER A 57 4.29 4.89 11.04
CA SER A 57 5.35 4.11 10.40
C SER A 57 4.95 3.74 8.98
N CYS A 58 5.88 3.85 8.03
CA CYS A 58 5.64 3.59 6.61
C CYS A 58 5.04 2.21 6.28
N HIS A 59 5.20 1.21 7.14
CA HIS A 59 4.74 -0.17 6.89
C HIS A 59 3.55 -0.59 7.78
N GLN A 60 2.89 0.36 8.42
CA GLN A 60 1.74 0.11 9.30
C GLN A 60 0.59 1.04 8.97
N ILE A 61 0.76 2.35 9.23
CA ILE A 61 -0.35 3.30 9.21
C ILE A 61 -0.74 3.70 7.78
N PRO A 62 0.18 4.04 6.86
CA PRO A 62 -0.21 4.31 5.49
C PRO A 62 -0.85 3.10 4.81
N THR A 63 -0.37 1.89 5.09
CA THR A 63 -0.93 0.64 4.55
C THR A 63 -2.28 0.27 5.17
N LEU A 64 -2.50 0.59 6.46
CA LEU A 64 -3.82 0.52 7.10
C LEU A 64 -4.81 1.40 6.35
N ILE A 65 -4.46 2.65 6.10
CA ILE A 65 -5.34 3.60 5.41
C ILE A 65 -5.57 3.14 3.97
N TRP A 66 -4.51 2.78 3.25
CA TRP A 66 -4.61 2.35 1.86
C TRP A 66 -5.52 1.13 1.71
N SER A 67 -5.41 0.13 2.60
CA SER A 67 -6.27 -1.04 2.53
C SER A 67 -7.75 -0.69 2.71
N HIS A 68 -8.06 0.23 3.64
CA HIS A 68 -9.42 0.70 3.87
C HIS A 68 -9.92 1.57 2.72
N GLU A 69 -9.10 2.46 2.18
CA GLU A 69 -9.43 3.29 1.01
C GLU A 69 -9.69 2.44 -0.25
N ALA A 70 -8.86 1.42 -0.48
CA ALA A 70 -9.05 0.50 -1.59
C ALA A 70 -10.38 -0.27 -1.44
N ALA A 71 -10.70 -0.74 -0.24
CA ALA A 71 -11.96 -1.41 0.05
C ALA A 71 -13.18 -0.48 -0.08
N ARG A 72 -13.09 0.76 0.42
CA ARG A 72 -14.18 1.73 0.33
C ARG A 72 -14.60 1.99 -1.13
N ARG A 73 -13.64 2.00 -2.05
CA ARG A 73 -13.88 2.20 -3.49
C ARG A 73 -14.63 1.06 -4.16
N THR A 74 -14.74 -0.12 -3.53
CA THR A 74 -15.57 -1.20 -4.08
C THR A 74 -17.06 -0.95 -3.86
N GLU A 75 -17.43 0.01 -3.00
CA GLU A 75 -18.81 0.42 -2.62
C GLU A 75 -19.65 -0.69 -1.94
N SER A 76 -19.20 -1.94 -2.02
CA SER A 76 -19.83 -3.13 -1.48
C SER A 76 -19.25 -3.61 -0.15
N ILE A 77 -18.15 -3.00 0.30
CA ILE A 77 -17.40 -3.43 1.49
C ILE A 77 -17.45 -2.30 2.53
N ALA A 78 -17.96 -2.63 3.71
CA ALA A 78 -17.99 -1.71 4.84
C ALA A 78 -16.58 -1.57 5.44
N VAL A 79 -16.14 -0.33 5.62
CA VAL A 79 -14.86 0.04 6.22
C VAL A 79 -15.07 0.70 7.58
N SER A 80 -14.02 0.76 8.39
CA SER A 80 -14.08 1.39 9.72
C SER A 80 -14.48 2.87 9.63
N ASP A 81 -15.29 3.30 10.59
CA ASP A 81 -15.67 4.69 10.85
C ASP A 81 -14.49 5.55 11.36
N GLN A 82 -13.38 4.92 11.80
CA GLN A 82 -12.17 5.62 12.22
C GLN A 82 -11.25 6.05 11.06
N LEU A 83 -11.57 5.67 9.81
CA LEU A 83 -10.69 5.93 8.67
C LEU A 83 -10.31 7.42 8.55
N ASP A 84 -11.28 8.31 8.62
CA ASP A 84 -11.05 9.76 8.53
C ASP A 84 -10.19 10.29 9.70
N GLU A 85 -10.26 9.64 10.87
CA GLU A 85 -9.39 9.98 11.99
C GLU A 85 -7.95 9.53 11.76
N TRP A 86 -7.74 8.32 11.25
CA TRP A 86 -6.40 7.84 10.90
C TRP A 86 -5.78 8.66 9.77
N GLU A 87 -6.56 9.11 8.78
CA GLU A 87 -6.08 10.01 7.73
C GLU A 87 -5.60 11.36 8.31
N ARG A 88 -6.39 11.96 9.20
CA ARG A 88 -6.06 13.25 9.83
C ARG A 88 -4.85 13.15 10.77
N TRP A 89 -4.84 12.17 11.66
CA TRP A 89 -3.72 11.91 12.57
C TRP A 89 -2.44 11.56 11.78
N SER A 90 -2.66 10.77 10.73
CA SER A 90 -1.79 10.47 9.59
C SER A 90 -0.83 11.52 9.12
N THR A 91 -1.44 12.65 8.81
CA THR A 91 -0.87 13.68 7.93
C THR A 91 -0.26 14.84 8.70
N ASP A 92 -0.32 14.77 10.03
CA ASP A 92 0.43 15.64 10.92
C ASP A 92 1.83 15.06 11.18
N VAL A 93 2.85 15.80 10.76
CA VAL A 93 4.28 15.44 10.88
C VAL A 93 4.68 15.19 12.33
N VAL A 94 4.00 15.79 13.30
CA VAL A 94 4.28 15.51 14.73
C VAL A 94 4.07 14.05 15.10
N ASN A 95 3.26 13.32 14.33
CA ASN A 95 3.01 11.91 14.56
C ASN A 95 4.00 11.00 13.81
N PHE A 96 4.96 11.52 13.05
CA PHE A 96 6.00 10.69 12.40
C PHE A 96 7.08 10.21 13.37
N VAL A 97 7.12 10.79 14.57
CA VAL A 97 8.07 10.44 15.63
C VAL A 97 7.34 9.90 16.86
N LYS A 98 8.07 9.20 17.73
CA LYS A 98 7.51 8.65 18.96
C LYS A 98 7.08 9.77 19.92
N PRO A 99 6.16 9.51 20.87
CA PRO A 99 5.68 10.50 21.83
C PRO A 99 6.78 11.32 22.51
N GLU A 100 7.88 10.68 22.90
CA GLU A 100 8.98 11.32 23.63
C GLU A 100 9.77 12.33 22.78
N GLN A 101 9.62 12.27 21.45
CA GLN A 101 10.35 13.10 20.50
C GLN A 101 9.52 14.29 19.99
N LYS A 102 8.24 14.39 20.36
CA LYS A 102 7.31 15.36 19.77
C LYS A 102 7.57 16.80 20.19
N ALA A 103 8.07 17.02 21.41
CA ALA A 103 8.28 18.36 21.97
C ALA A 103 9.37 19.15 21.23
N ASP A 104 10.45 18.47 20.83
CA ASP A 104 11.64 19.09 20.22
C ASP A 104 11.78 18.76 18.72
N LEU A 105 10.65 18.44 18.09
CA LEU A 105 10.56 18.04 16.69
C LEU A 105 10.97 19.17 15.74
N ASP A 106 12.02 18.97 14.96
CA ASP A 106 12.20 19.68 13.70
C ASP A 106 11.34 19.02 12.61
N LYS A 107 10.31 19.73 12.14
CA LYS A 107 9.37 19.23 11.13
C LYS A 107 10.06 18.96 9.78
N SER A 108 10.99 19.82 9.36
CA SER A 108 11.66 19.67 8.07
C SER A 108 12.60 18.46 8.09
N ALA A 109 13.44 18.36 9.11
CA ALA A 109 14.34 17.21 9.29
C ALA A 109 13.54 15.90 9.46
N THR A 110 12.41 15.95 10.15
CA THR A 110 11.55 14.78 10.32
C THR A 110 10.93 14.32 9.01
N MET A 111 10.44 15.23 8.17
CA MET A 111 9.95 14.87 6.85
C MET A 111 11.06 14.27 5.98
N ALA A 112 12.26 14.85 5.99
CA ALA A 112 13.43 14.32 5.26
C ALA A 112 13.83 12.89 5.70
N ALA A 113 13.59 12.56 6.98
CA ALA A 113 13.80 11.23 7.54
C ALA A 113 12.63 10.25 7.28
N ASN A 114 11.52 10.70 6.70
CA ASN A 114 10.27 9.95 6.53
C ASN A 114 9.70 10.02 5.10
N ILE A 115 10.58 10.06 4.09
CA ILE A 115 10.25 10.06 2.66
C ILE A 115 9.23 8.96 2.30
N ASP A 116 9.47 7.72 2.72
CA ASP A 116 8.59 6.59 2.42
C ASP A 116 7.22 6.71 3.09
N THR A 117 7.15 7.32 4.27
CA THR A 117 5.87 7.58 4.97
C THR A 117 5.06 8.61 4.20
N MET A 118 5.66 9.75 3.83
CA MET A 118 4.97 10.79 3.05
C MET A 118 4.52 10.26 1.69
N THR A 119 5.40 9.54 1.00
CA THR A 119 5.12 8.90 -0.30
C THR A 119 3.90 7.99 -0.20
N GLN A 120 3.87 7.09 0.79
CA GLN A 120 2.74 6.17 0.94
C GLN A 120 1.45 6.88 1.36
N LEU A 121 1.49 7.92 2.19
CA LEU A 121 0.29 8.68 2.55
C LEU A 121 -0.31 9.41 1.34
N LEU A 122 0.53 10.00 0.48
CA LEU A 122 0.09 10.63 -0.77
C LEU A 122 -0.63 9.65 -1.70
N LEU A 123 -0.13 8.41 -1.76
CA LEU A 123 -0.70 7.34 -2.59
C LEU A 123 -1.94 6.68 -1.96
N ALA A 124 -1.97 6.52 -0.63
CA ALA A 124 -3.02 5.84 0.12
C ALA A 124 -4.30 6.67 0.20
N ILE A 125 -4.16 7.95 0.56
CA ILE A 125 -5.29 8.86 0.78
C ILE A 125 -5.76 9.38 -0.60
N PRO A 126 -7.05 9.46 -0.91
CA PRO A 126 -7.54 10.14 -2.10
C PRO A 126 -7.33 11.66 -2.06
N ARG A 127 -7.13 12.32 -3.20
CA ARG A 127 -7.05 13.79 -3.27
C ARG A 127 -8.35 14.50 -2.87
N THR A 128 -9.50 13.85 -3.11
CA THR A 128 -10.84 14.35 -2.73
C THR A 128 -10.96 14.55 -1.22
N ASN A 129 -10.32 13.70 -0.42
CA ASN A 129 -10.38 13.77 1.04
C ASN A 129 -9.54 14.91 1.61
N ALA A 130 -8.51 15.34 0.89
CA ALA A 130 -7.70 16.48 1.30
C ALA A 130 -8.43 17.82 1.10
N SER A 131 -9.49 17.86 0.28
CA SER A 131 -10.21 19.09 -0.09
C SER A 131 -11.45 19.37 0.77
N SER A 132 -11.89 18.42 1.59
CA SER A 132 -13.17 18.45 2.32
C SER A 132 -13.09 19.07 3.73
N THR A 133 -11.93 19.57 4.16
CA THR A 133 -11.79 20.24 5.47
C THR A 133 -11.69 21.76 5.30
N PRO A 134 -12.66 22.57 5.77
CA PRO A 134 -12.51 24.02 5.87
C PRO A 134 -11.34 24.35 6.81
N GLY A 135 -10.30 25.04 6.31
CA GLY A 135 -9.04 25.24 7.03
C GLY A 135 -8.09 24.02 7.00
N GLY A 136 -8.37 23.03 6.15
CA GLY A 136 -7.55 21.84 5.94
C GLY A 136 -6.12 22.21 5.58
N THR A 137 -5.17 21.77 6.40
CA THR A 137 -3.74 22.02 6.18
C THR A 137 -3.33 21.50 4.81
N ASN A 138 -2.53 22.30 4.10
CA ASN A 138 -1.92 21.96 2.82
C ASN A 138 -0.84 20.86 2.97
N TRP A 139 -1.17 19.74 3.61
CA TRP A 139 -0.23 18.65 3.90
C TRP A 139 0.25 17.97 2.63
N ARG A 140 -0.62 17.86 1.61
CA ARG A 140 -0.25 17.28 0.31
C ARG A 140 0.83 18.09 -0.37
N SER A 141 0.63 19.40 -0.56
CA SER A 141 1.65 20.23 -1.21
C SER A 141 2.90 20.31 -0.34
N ARG A 142 2.78 20.43 0.99
CA ARG A 142 3.94 20.38 1.89
C ARG A 142 4.75 19.09 1.74
N PHE A 143 4.10 17.94 1.65
CA PHE A 143 4.79 16.66 1.43
C PHE A 143 5.39 16.60 0.02
N ALA A 144 4.66 17.02 -1.01
CA ALA A 144 5.16 17.02 -2.38
C ALA A 144 6.36 17.97 -2.56
N GLU A 145 6.27 19.20 -2.07
CA GLU A 145 7.38 20.18 -2.03
C GLU A 145 8.58 19.60 -1.29
N LYS A 146 8.36 18.99 -0.12
CA LYS A 146 9.46 18.37 0.62
C LYS A 146 10.07 17.18 -0.11
N LEU A 147 9.28 16.38 -0.81
CA LEU A 147 9.81 15.29 -1.64
C LEU A 147 10.63 15.85 -2.80
N LEU A 148 10.21 16.95 -3.44
CA LEU A 148 11.00 17.61 -4.49
C LEU A 148 12.35 18.13 -3.95
N GLU A 149 12.37 18.75 -2.77
CA GLU A 149 13.61 19.21 -2.11
C GLU A 149 14.59 18.08 -1.81
N GLU A 150 14.08 16.89 -1.49
CA GLU A 150 14.89 15.74 -1.05
C GLU A 150 15.35 14.84 -2.19
N GLN A 151 15.05 15.20 -3.45
CA GLN A 151 15.58 14.50 -4.61
C GLN A 151 17.10 14.67 -4.69
N SER A 152 17.83 13.57 -4.80
CA SER A 152 19.28 13.59 -4.97
C SER A 152 19.66 14.02 -6.40
N ALA A 153 20.89 14.47 -6.61
CA ALA A 153 21.38 14.89 -7.92
C ALA A 153 21.31 13.80 -9.00
N ASP A 154 21.37 12.53 -8.61
CA ASP A 154 21.19 11.36 -9.49
C ASP A 154 19.71 11.00 -9.72
N GLY A 155 18.78 11.84 -9.26
CA GLY A 155 17.34 11.66 -9.38
C GLY A 155 16.71 10.77 -8.31
N SER A 156 17.50 10.17 -7.41
CA SER A 156 17.01 9.18 -6.45
C SER A 156 16.50 9.77 -5.13
N TRP A 157 15.67 9.00 -4.43
CA TRP A 157 15.33 9.22 -3.02
C TRP A 157 15.86 8.08 -2.16
N ARG A 158 16.63 8.42 -1.14
CA ARG A 158 17.17 7.43 -0.21
C ARG A 158 16.06 6.80 0.61
N ALA A 159 15.98 5.48 0.58
CA ALA A 159 15.09 4.72 1.45
C ALA A 159 15.38 5.01 2.93
N ARG A 160 14.33 5.21 3.73
CA ARG A 160 14.44 5.60 5.14
C ARG A 160 13.90 4.53 6.10
N GLY A 161 14.05 4.81 7.38
CA GLY A 161 13.57 3.94 8.47
C GLY A 161 14.16 2.54 8.38
N GLN A 162 13.29 1.53 8.23
CA GLN A 162 13.71 0.14 8.24
C GLN A 162 14.04 -0.44 6.87
N LEU A 163 13.76 0.29 5.79
CA LEU A 163 13.90 -0.20 4.43
C LEU A 163 15.36 -0.50 4.04
N PRO A 164 16.38 0.29 4.45
CA PRO A 164 17.78 -0.04 4.16
C PRO A 164 18.26 -1.40 4.70
N ALA A 165 17.54 -2.01 5.65
CA ALA A 165 17.86 -3.31 6.23
C ALA A 165 17.14 -4.50 5.54
N GLN A 166 16.47 -4.25 4.41
CA GLN A 166 15.76 -5.28 3.65
C GLN A 166 16.71 -6.33 3.04
N ARG A 167 16.20 -7.53 2.76
CA ARG A 167 16.95 -8.64 2.15
C ARG A 167 17.07 -8.51 0.61
N ARG A 168 17.35 -7.31 0.14
CA ARG A 168 17.66 -6.97 -1.28
C ARG A 168 18.78 -5.92 -1.32
N PRO A 169 19.46 -5.74 -2.45
CA PRO A 169 20.53 -4.74 -2.56
C PRO A 169 20.07 -3.34 -2.17
N THR A 170 20.96 -2.56 -1.55
CA THR A 170 20.66 -1.18 -1.17
C THR A 170 20.30 -0.32 -2.38
N LYS A 171 20.98 -0.52 -3.52
CA LYS A 171 20.69 0.18 -4.78
C LYS A 171 19.25 -0.06 -5.23
N GLU A 172 18.79 -1.31 -5.26
CA GLU A 172 17.40 -1.65 -5.61
C GLU A 172 16.39 -1.11 -4.58
N THR A 173 16.75 -1.10 -3.29
CA THR A 173 15.91 -0.50 -2.25
C THR A 173 15.71 0.99 -2.48
N THR A 174 16.78 1.74 -2.77
CA THR A 174 16.69 3.16 -3.15
C THR A 174 15.90 3.34 -4.45
N ALA A 175 16.08 2.47 -5.44
CA ALA A 175 15.33 2.54 -6.70
C ALA A 175 13.83 2.28 -6.48
N THR A 176 13.47 1.38 -5.56
CA THR A 176 12.08 1.11 -5.22
C THR A 176 11.43 2.30 -4.51
N THR A 177 12.12 2.91 -3.53
CA THR A 177 11.67 4.18 -2.92
C THR A 177 11.52 5.26 -4.00
N THR A 178 12.50 5.39 -4.90
CA THR A 178 12.48 6.35 -6.01
C THR A 178 11.28 6.15 -6.93
N ALA A 179 10.96 4.90 -7.30
CA ALA A 179 9.82 4.59 -8.17
C ALA A 179 8.47 4.96 -7.51
N TRP A 180 8.29 4.63 -6.22
CA TRP A 180 7.08 5.01 -5.48
C TRP A 180 6.97 6.53 -5.29
N THR A 181 8.08 7.21 -4.98
CA THR A 181 8.11 8.67 -4.78
C THR A 181 7.83 9.41 -6.08
N ALA A 182 8.44 8.99 -7.20
CA ALA A 182 8.15 9.55 -8.52
C ALA A 182 6.67 9.35 -8.90
N LEU A 183 6.12 8.15 -8.66
CA LEU A 183 4.70 7.88 -8.89
C LEU A 183 3.79 8.79 -8.07
N ALA A 184 4.12 9.03 -6.79
CA ALA A 184 3.37 9.94 -5.93
C ALA A 184 3.41 11.38 -6.45
N LEU A 185 4.60 11.91 -6.74
CA LEU A 185 4.79 13.26 -7.28
C LEU A 185 4.07 13.47 -8.61
N MET A 186 4.10 12.49 -9.52
CA MET A 186 3.37 12.53 -10.78
C MET A 186 1.84 12.55 -10.62
N ARG A 187 1.29 12.26 -9.44
CA ARG A 187 -0.16 12.34 -9.16
C ARG A 187 -0.55 13.62 -8.44
N GLU A 188 0.42 14.37 -7.95
CA GLU A 188 0.21 15.66 -7.30
C GLU A 188 0.22 16.81 -8.31
N PRO A 189 -0.45 17.94 -7.99
CA PRO A 189 -0.48 19.12 -8.84
C PRO A 189 0.80 19.96 -8.67
N VAL A 190 1.97 19.35 -8.86
CA VAL A 190 3.29 19.99 -8.78
C VAL A 190 4.04 19.86 -10.11
N GLU A 191 4.94 20.80 -10.38
CA GLU A 191 5.88 20.68 -11.49
C GLU A 191 6.98 19.68 -11.11
N PHE A 192 7.00 18.54 -11.80
CA PHE A 192 7.97 17.48 -11.57
C PHE A 192 8.38 16.86 -12.91
N ASP A 193 9.69 16.89 -13.20
CA ASP A 193 10.29 16.15 -14.29
C ASP A 193 10.78 14.78 -13.78
N PRO A 194 10.14 13.66 -14.19
CA PRO A 194 10.52 12.34 -13.70
C PRO A 194 11.77 11.78 -14.38
N SER A 195 12.35 12.44 -15.39
CA SER A 195 13.37 11.86 -16.27
C SER A 195 14.59 11.29 -15.54
N THR A 196 15.21 12.06 -14.65
CA THR A 196 16.39 11.61 -13.90
C THR A 196 16.04 10.50 -12.90
N ALA A 197 14.85 10.56 -12.28
CA ALA A 197 14.37 9.51 -11.39
C ALA A 197 14.17 8.19 -12.14
N ILE A 198 13.59 8.24 -13.34
CA ILE A 198 13.40 7.07 -14.20
C ILE A 198 14.74 6.50 -14.63
N GLN A 199 15.70 7.34 -15.05
CA GLN A 199 17.06 6.88 -15.39
C GLN A 199 17.72 6.15 -14.23
N PHE A 200 17.57 6.64 -12.99
CA PHE A 200 18.08 5.96 -11.81
C PHE A 200 17.40 4.60 -11.60
N VAL A 201 16.06 4.56 -11.68
CA VAL A 201 15.28 3.33 -11.51
C VAL A 201 15.62 2.30 -12.58
N ASP A 202 15.79 2.73 -13.84
CA ASP A 202 16.15 1.87 -14.97
C ASP A 202 17.61 1.42 -14.95
N SER A 203 18.44 1.96 -14.04
CA SER A 203 19.81 1.48 -13.81
C SER A 203 19.88 0.17 -13.00
N ILE A 204 18.73 -0.44 -12.68
CA ILE A 204 18.63 -1.75 -12.04
C ILE A 204 18.53 -2.82 -13.11
N ASP A 205 19.68 -3.39 -13.49
CA ASP A 205 19.78 -4.39 -14.57
C ASP A 205 19.20 -5.76 -14.16
N GLN A 206 19.29 -6.10 -12.87
CA GLN A 206 18.84 -7.38 -12.32
C GLN A 206 17.94 -7.12 -11.10
N PRO A 207 16.64 -6.90 -11.32
CA PRO A 207 15.69 -6.81 -10.22
C PRO A 207 15.68 -8.08 -9.38
N GLU A 208 15.61 -7.97 -8.05
CA GLU A 208 15.52 -9.12 -7.16
C GLU A 208 14.22 -9.17 -6.34
N SER A 209 13.35 -8.16 -6.44
CA SER A 209 12.10 -8.09 -5.69
C SER A 209 10.87 -7.77 -6.53
N THR A 210 9.75 -8.39 -6.16
CA THR A 210 8.43 -8.17 -6.79
C THR A 210 7.94 -6.74 -6.56
N GLU A 211 8.27 -6.13 -5.42
CA GLU A 211 7.92 -4.73 -5.13
C GLU A 211 8.55 -3.77 -6.14
N PHE A 212 9.82 -3.98 -6.52
CA PHE A 212 10.49 -3.15 -7.53
C PHE A 212 9.76 -3.22 -8.87
N LEU A 213 9.50 -4.44 -9.37
CA LEU A 213 8.81 -4.64 -10.65
C LEU A 213 7.39 -4.04 -10.63
N ALA A 214 6.65 -4.24 -9.54
CA ALA A 214 5.30 -3.69 -9.37
C ALA A 214 5.30 -2.15 -9.34
N ALA A 215 6.21 -1.53 -8.59
CA ALA A 215 6.34 -0.07 -8.52
C ALA A 215 6.73 0.50 -9.89
N ARG A 216 7.66 -0.14 -10.59
CA ARG A 216 8.11 0.29 -11.91
C ARG A 216 7.03 0.17 -12.98
N LEU A 217 6.20 -0.88 -12.94
CA LEU A 217 5.04 -1.06 -13.79
C LEU A 217 4.00 0.05 -13.56
N LEU A 218 3.69 0.38 -12.30
CA LEU A 218 2.76 1.46 -11.97
C LEU A 218 3.29 2.82 -12.43
N LEU A 219 4.60 3.07 -12.30
CA LEU A 219 5.24 4.27 -12.80
C LEU A 219 5.17 4.37 -14.33
N ALA A 220 5.44 3.27 -15.04
CA ALA A 220 5.31 3.22 -16.51
C ALA A 220 3.90 3.58 -16.97
N ARG A 221 2.87 3.04 -16.31
CA ARG A 221 1.47 3.39 -16.61
C ARG A 221 1.19 4.88 -16.41
N GLU A 222 1.70 5.46 -15.33
CA GLU A 222 1.50 6.88 -15.06
C GLU A 222 2.22 7.75 -16.11
N MET A 223 3.41 7.34 -16.56
CA MET A 223 4.12 8.01 -17.64
C MET A 223 3.34 7.96 -18.95
N ASP A 224 2.86 6.78 -19.36
CA ASP A 224 2.06 6.61 -20.57
C ASP A 224 0.79 7.50 -20.54
N ARG A 225 0.18 7.65 -19.36
CA ARG A 225 -1.00 8.51 -19.15
C ARG A 225 -0.68 10.00 -19.25
N ARG A 226 0.46 10.45 -18.70
CA ARG A 226 0.85 11.87 -18.61
C ARG A 226 1.54 12.37 -19.88
N PHE A 227 2.27 11.49 -20.57
CA PHE A 227 3.12 11.81 -21.70
C PHE A 227 2.88 10.87 -22.90
N PRO A 228 1.63 10.75 -23.40
CA PRO A 228 1.26 9.75 -24.41
C PRO A 228 2.04 9.85 -25.73
N ASN A 229 2.60 11.02 -26.04
CA ASN A 229 3.34 11.29 -27.29
C ASN A 229 4.87 11.28 -27.11
N GLN A 230 5.38 10.96 -25.91
CA GLN A 230 6.81 10.96 -25.61
C GLN A 230 7.36 9.56 -25.32
N SER A 231 6.59 8.49 -25.56
CA SER A 231 6.99 7.12 -25.21
C SER A 231 8.26 6.71 -25.99
N PRO A 232 9.43 6.54 -25.33
CA PRO A 232 10.59 5.98 -25.97
C PRO A 232 10.54 4.44 -25.85
N SER A 233 11.26 3.79 -26.75
CA SER A 233 11.39 2.35 -26.97
C SER A 233 11.88 1.48 -25.79
N HIS A 234 11.90 1.95 -24.53
CA HIS A 234 12.44 1.22 -23.37
C HIS A 234 11.61 1.31 -22.05
N SER A 235 10.43 1.94 -22.08
CA SER A 235 9.66 2.24 -20.86
C SER A 235 8.17 1.88 -20.92
N SER A 236 7.78 0.95 -21.80
CA SER A 236 6.37 0.65 -22.01
C SER A 236 5.77 -0.10 -20.82
N THR A 237 4.54 0.25 -20.44
CA THR A 237 3.74 -0.52 -19.47
C THR A 237 3.76 -2.03 -19.77
N GLN A 238 3.79 -2.40 -21.06
CA GLN A 238 3.83 -3.78 -21.51
C GLN A 238 5.11 -4.52 -21.10
N GLN A 239 6.28 -3.89 -21.23
CA GLN A 239 7.56 -4.51 -20.86
C GLN A 239 7.58 -4.89 -19.38
N TRP A 240 7.24 -3.94 -18.50
CA TRP A 240 7.24 -4.18 -17.06
C TRP A 240 6.12 -5.10 -16.60
N ARG A 241 5.00 -5.13 -17.34
CA ARG A 241 3.94 -6.14 -17.12
C ARG A 241 4.48 -7.53 -17.43
N SER A 242 5.15 -7.72 -18.57
CA SER A 242 5.76 -9.01 -18.93
C SER A 242 6.77 -9.44 -17.89
N ALA A 243 7.70 -8.56 -17.51
CA ALA A 243 8.72 -8.88 -16.51
C ALA A 243 8.10 -9.32 -15.17
N LEU A 244 7.01 -8.70 -14.73
CA LEU A 244 6.32 -9.11 -13.52
C LEU A 244 5.59 -10.46 -13.69
N LEU A 245 4.97 -10.70 -14.85
CA LEU A 245 4.29 -11.95 -15.17
C LEU A 245 5.24 -13.15 -15.28
N ASP A 246 6.43 -12.94 -15.82
CA ASP A 246 7.46 -13.98 -15.99
C ASP A 246 7.96 -14.55 -14.64
N HIS A 247 7.65 -13.87 -13.54
CA HIS A 247 7.97 -14.28 -12.17
C HIS A 247 6.76 -14.80 -11.37
N GLN A 248 5.61 -15.05 -12.00
CA GLN A 248 4.51 -15.73 -11.33
C GLN A 248 4.89 -17.19 -11.07
N ASN A 249 4.75 -17.64 -9.82
CA ASN A 249 4.97 -19.03 -9.45
C ASN A 249 3.81 -19.92 -9.93
N GLU A 250 4.03 -21.24 -10.00
CA GLU A 250 3.03 -22.22 -10.43
C GLU A 250 1.74 -22.20 -9.59
N ASP A 251 1.83 -21.77 -8.32
CA ASP A 251 0.68 -21.62 -7.42
C ASP A 251 -0.16 -20.36 -7.67
N GLY A 252 0.26 -19.52 -8.63
CA GLY A 252 -0.39 -18.28 -9.00
C GLY A 252 0.07 -17.05 -8.23
N GLY A 253 0.91 -17.21 -7.20
CA GLY A 253 1.43 -16.12 -6.39
C GLY A 253 2.81 -15.63 -6.82
N TRP A 254 3.34 -14.69 -6.04
CA TRP A 254 4.72 -14.17 -6.13
C TRP A 254 5.35 -14.15 -4.75
N GLY A 255 6.65 -14.47 -4.67
CA GLY A 255 7.45 -14.21 -3.48
C GLY A 255 7.77 -12.72 -3.35
N TRP A 256 8.11 -12.25 -2.14
CA TRP A 256 8.65 -10.90 -1.98
C TRP A 256 9.97 -10.73 -2.74
N LYS A 257 10.84 -11.74 -2.69
CA LYS A 257 11.96 -11.92 -3.65
C LYS A 257 11.45 -12.68 -4.87
N LEU A 258 12.00 -12.37 -6.03
CA LEU A 258 11.68 -13.08 -7.28
C LEU A 258 12.07 -14.56 -7.25
N ALA A 259 13.08 -14.92 -6.45
CA ALA A 259 13.55 -16.30 -6.30
C ALA A 259 12.87 -17.07 -5.15
N ASP A 260 12.02 -16.42 -4.35
CA ASP A 260 11.34 -17.07 -3.23
C ASP A 260 10.00 -17.69 -3.69
N GLY A 261 9.53 -18.69 -2.94
CA GLY A 261 8.15 -19.15 -3.06
C GLY A 261 7.15 -18.05 -2.70
N SER A 262 5.90 -18.23 -3.14
CA SER A 262 4.87 -17.21 -3.01
C SER A 262 4.60 -16.80 -1.57
N ASP A 263 4.37 -15.51 -1.35
CA ASP A 263 3.85 -14.94 -0.11
C ASP A 263 2.83 -13.82 -0.39
N ALA A 264 2.07 -13.43 0.63
CA ALA A 264 1.00 -12.46 0.45
C ALA A 264 1.50 -11.02 0.17
N LEU A 265 2.72 -10.68 0.59
CA LEU A 265 3.28 -9.35 0.34
C LEU A 265 3.71 -9.22 -1.13
N GLY A 266 4.49 -10.17 -1.64
CA GLY A 266 4.85 -10.24 -3.06
C GLY A 266 3.62 -10.33 -3.96
N THR A 267 2.73 -11.27 -3.66
CA THR A 267 1.48 -11.46 -4.43
C THR A 267 0.59 -10.22 -4.38
N GLY A 268 0.49 -9.54 -3.23
CA GLY A 268 -0.27 -8.30 -3.10
C GLY A 268 0.27 -7.17 -3.99
N TYR A 269 1.59 -6.95 -4.00
CA TYR A 269 2.21 -5.98 -4.91
C TYR A 269 1.92 -6.31 -6.39
N ALA A 270 2.14 -7.57 -6.77
CA ALA A 270 1.98 -8.01 -8.15
C ALA A 270 0.53 -7.87 -8.63
N LEU A 271 -0.43 -8.42 -7.88
CA LEU A 271 -1.85 -8.36 -8.20
C LEU A 271 -2.35 -6.92 -8.28
N HIS A 272 -1.95 -6.05 -7.34
CA HIS A 272 -2.34 -4.65 -7.39
C HIS A 272 -1.85 -3.96 -8.67
N ALA A 273 -0.56 -4.12 -9.02
CA ALA A 273 0.01 -3.49 -10.20
C ALA A 273 -0.60 -4.04 -11.51
N LEU A 274 -0.75 -5.36 -11.62
CA LEU A 274 -1.33 -6.02 -12.79
C LEU A 274 -2.81 -5.65 -12.99
N ALA A 275 -3.60 -5.61 -11.92
CA ALA A 275 -5.00 -5.17 -11.97
C ALA A 275 -5.11 -3.70 -12.40
N MET A 276 -4.25 -2.84 -11.84
CA MET A 276 -4.22 -1.42 -12.22
C MET A 276 -3.85 -1.24 -13.69
N THR A 277 -3.03 -2.11 -14.29
CA THR A 277 -2.60 -1.94 -15.68
C THR A 277 -3.48 -2.68 -16.69
N GLY A 278 -4.60 -3.31 -16.29
CA GLY A 278 -5.51 -3.97 -17.24
C GLY A 278 -4.96 -5.28 -17.80
N THR A 279 -4.44 -6.15 -16.92
CA THR A 279 -3.96 -7.50 -17.27
C THR A 279 -5.13 -8.48 -17.42
N ASP A 280 -4.95 -9.56 -18.19
CA ASP A 280 -5.94 -10.61 -18.39
C ASP A 280 -6.44 -11.25 -17.08
N SER A 281 -7.75 -11.43 -16.99
CA SER A 281 -8.45 -11.92 -15.80
C SER A 281 -8.01 -13.32 -15.34
N SER A 282 -7.59 -14.21 -16.24
CA SER A 282 -7.18 -15.58 -15.88
C SER A 282 -5.95 -15.59 -14.96
N THR A 283 -4.97 -14.73 -15.24
CA THR A 283 -3.77 -14.57 -14.43
C THR A 283 -4.09 -13.97 -13.07
N LEU A 284 -4.93 -12.93 -13.05
CA LEU A 284 -5.35 -12.28 -11.81
C LEU A 284 -6.13 -13.25 -10.92
N ASN A 285 -6.93 -14.12 -11.51
CA ASN A 285 -7.70 -15.13 -10.78
C ASN A 285 -6.82 -16.15 -10.05
N LEU A 286 -5.66 -16.51 -10.61
CA LEU A 286 -4.69 -17.39 -9.94
C LEU A 286 -4.11 -16.71 -8.69
N ALA A 287 -3.72 -15.44 -8.81
CA ALA A 287 -3.22 -14.63 -7.69
C ALA A 287 -4.27 -14.48 -6.58
N VAL A 288 -5.52 -14.21 -6.96
CA VAL A 288 -6.65 -14.14 -6.03
C VAL A 288 -6.83 -15.49 -5.34
N LYS A 289 -6.86 -16.60 -6.09
CA LYS A 289 -7.02 -17.94 -5.51
C LYS A 289 -5.93 -18.26 -4.49
N TYR A 290 -4.68 -17.90 -4.79
CA TYR A 290 -3.56 -18.03 -3.85
C TYR A 290 -3.83 -17.27 -2.54
N LEU A 291 -4.22 -15.98 -2.63
CA LEU A 291 -4.50 -15.17 -1.44
C LEU A 291 -5.68 -15.73 -0.64
N LEU A 292 -6.76 -16.17 -1.29
CA LEU A 292 -7.91 -16.77 -0.60
C LEU A 292 -7.53 -18.06 0.14
N ALA A 293 -6.71 -18.91 -0.50
CA ALA A 293 -6.30 -20.19 0.06
C ALA A 293 -5.30 -20.07 1.22
N THR A 294 -4.53 -18.98 1.29
CA THR A 294 -3.46 -18.76 2.26
C THR A 294 -3.82 -17.81 3.40
N GLN A 295 -5.05 -17.26 3.40
CA GLN A 295 -5.55 -16.44 4.51
C GLN A 295 -5.83 -17.31 5.74
N GLU A 296 -5.29 -16.93 6.88
CA GLU A 296 -5.60 -17.59 8.16
C GLU A 296 -7.02 -17.25 8.65
N PRO A 297 -7.62 -18.08 9.53
CA PRO A 297 -8.97 -17.83 10.04
C PRO A 297 -9.18 -16.47 10.71
N ASN A 298 -8.11 -15.88 11.29
CA ASN A 298 -8.15 -14.55 11.90
C ASN A 298 -8.01 -13.39 10.89
N GLY A 299 -7.96 -13.67 9.59
CA GLY A 299 -7.86 -12.68 8.52
C GLY A 299 -6.43 -12.30 8.11
N ARG A 300 -5.42 -12.77 8.85
CA ARG A 300 -4.00 -12.50 8.57
C ARG A 300 -3.48 -13.33 7.40
N TRP A 301 -2.46 -12.82 6.73
CA TRP A 301 -1.53 -13.62 5.94
C TRP A 301 -0.16 -13.73 6.61
N LYS A 302 0.43 -14.92 6.57
CA LYS A 302 1.78 -15.16 7.07
C LYS A 302 2.79 -14.79 5.98
N VAL A 303 3.76 -13.95 6.32
CA VAL A 303 4.76 -13.45 5.36
C VAL A 303 6.16 -13.61 5.93
N PRO A 304 7.12 -14.18 5.17
CA PRO A 304 8.53 -14.21 5.55
C PRO A 304 9.08 -12.81 5.80
N GLY A 305 9.81 -12.61 6.91
CA GLY A 305 10.29 -11.29 7.31
C GLY A 305 11.19 -10.65 6.26
N THR A 306 10.91 -9.40 5.87
CA THR A 306 11.61 -8.69 4.78
C THR A 306 13.03 -8.20 5.13
N LYS A 307 13.40 -8.20 6.41
CA LYS A 307 14.76 -7.81 6.85
C LYS A 307 15.73 -8.96 6.75
N ALA A 308 17.00 -8.68 6.44
CA ALA A 308 18.07 -9.68 6.46
C ALA A 308 18.17 -10.39 7.83
N SER A 309 17.99 -9.64 8.92
CA SER A 309 18.02 -10.17 10.29
C SER A 309 16.87 -11.14 10.63
N ALA A 310 15.79 -11.14 9.84
CA ALA A 310 14.68 -12.08 10.05
C ALA A 310 15.05 -13.52 9.65
N LYS A 311 16.06 -13.69 8.77
CA LYS A 311 16.51 -15.00 8.26
C LYS A 311 15.33 -15.84 7.73
N GLY A 312 14.46 -15.22 6.94
CA GLY A 312 13.27 -15.87 6.35
C GLY A 312 12.12 -16.17 7.32
N ARG A 313 12.27 -15.96 8.64
CA ARG A 313 11.18 -16.20 9.60
C ARG A 313 10.10 -15.15 9.46
N ALA A 314 8.84 -15.56 9.57
CA ALA A 314 7.72 -14.63 9.64
C ALA A 314 7.85 -13.72 10.87
N THR A 315 7.49 -12.44 10.70
CA THR A 315 7.51 -11.43 11.76
C THR A 315 6.17 -10.72 11.83
N PRO A 316 5.75 -10.20 13.00
CA PRO A 316 4.53 -9.40 13.10
C PRO A 316 4.48 -8.27 12.05
N THR A 317 5.56 -7.50 11.93
CA THR A 317 5.71 -6.45 10.93
C THR A 317 5.47 -6.92 9.50
N ALA A 318 6.04 -8.06 9.10
CA ALA A 318 5.85 -8.56 7.73
C ALA A 318 4.43 -9.08 7.50
N ASN A 319 3.83 -9.71 8.52
CA ASN A 319 2.45 -10.18 8.44
C ASN A 319 1.46 -9.02 8.33
N ASP A 320 1.66 -7.96 9.12
CA ASP A 320 0.82 -6.76 9.09
C ASP A 320 0.90 -6.10 7.71
N TRP A 321 2.12 -5.91 7.21
CA TRP A 321 2.36 -5.31 5.90
C TRP A 321 1.80 -6.15 4.75
N GLY A 322 2.05 -7.46 4.77
CA GLY A 322 1.54 -8.37 3.76
C GLY A 322 0.02 -8.51 3.77
N SER A 323 -0.60 -8.51 4.95
CA SER A 323 -2.06 -8.56 5.07
C SER A 323 -2.70 -7.29 4.51
N ALA A 324 -2.09 -6.13 4.76
CA ALA A 324 -2.56 -4.87 4.17
C ALA A 324 -2.46 -4.88 2.64
N TRP A 325 -1.33 -5.32 2.06
CA TRP A 325 -1.18 -5.42 0.60
C TRP A 325 -2.10 -6.46 -0.04
N ALA A 326 -2.36 -7.58 0.63
CA ALA A 326 -3.34 -8.56 0.16
C ALA A 326 -4.74 -7.92 0.05
N VAL A 327 -5.16 -7.16 1.07
CA VAL A 327 -6.44 -6.42 1.04
C VAL A 327 -6.45 -5.37 -0.07
N ILE A 328 -5.42 -4.54 -0.18
CA ILE A 328 -5.30 -3.52 -1.24
C ILE A 328 -5.48 -4.16 -2.61
N ALA A 329 -4.79 -5.28 -2.86
CA ALA A 329 -4.80 -5.97 -4.14
C ALA A 329 -6.15 -6.60 -4.47
N LEU A 330 -6.74 -7.33 -3.51
CA LEU A 330 -8.06 -7.95 -3.67
C LEU A 330 -9.15 -6.90 -3.93
N SER A 331 -9.16 -5.80 -3.17
CA SER A 331 -10.10 -4.71 -3.36
C SER A 331 -9.91 -3.98 -4.69
N THR A 332 -8.65 -3.74 -5.09
CA THR A 332 -8.33 -3.15 -6.40
C THR A 332 -8.86 -4.02 -7.52
N ASN A 333 -8.55 -5.33 -7.50
CA ASN A 333 -8.99 -6.27 -8.51
C ASN A 333 -10.52 -6.36 -8.58
N ALA A 334 -11.20 -6.38 -7.43
CA ALA A 334 -12.67 -6.39 -7.37
C ALA A 334 -13.27 -5.15 -8.02
N LYS A 335 -12.72 -3.95 -7.76
CA LYS A 335 -13.21 -2.71 -8.38
C LYS A 335 -13.00 -2.70 -9.89
N GLN A 336 -11.80 -3.08 -10.37
CA GLN A 336 -11.53 -3.13 -11.82
C GLN A 336 -12.44 -4.13 -12.53
N SER A 337 -12.67 -5.30 -11.93
CA SER A 337 -13.57 -6.32 -12.48
C SER A 337 -15.03 -5.87 -12.58
N ALA A 338 -15.48 -5.01 -11.65
CA ALA A 338 -16.82 -4.44 -11.68
C ALA A 338 -16.95 -3.35 -12.76
N SER A 339 -15.92 -2.52 -12.95
CA SER A 339 -15.91 -1.48 -13.99
C SER A 339 -16.00 -2.07 -15.40
N VAL A 340 -15.26 -3.14 -15.71
CA VAL A 340 -15.32 -3.81 -17.03
C VAL A 340 -16.74 -4.30 -17.35
N LYS A 341 -17.46 -4.86 -16.37
CA LYS A 341 -18.84 -5.36 -16.57
C LYS A 341 -19.88 -4.26 -16.80
N HIS A 342 -19.59 -3.01 -16.44
CA HIS A 342 -20.51 -1.89 -16.66
C HIS A 342 -20.35 -1.25 -18.05
N ASP A 343 -19.21 -1.49 -18.71
CA ASP A 343 -18.90 -0.95 -20.04
C ASP A 343 -19.27 -1.93 -21.19
N GLU A 344 -19.66 -3.17 -20.87
CA GLU A 344 -20.18 -4.20 -21.79
C GLU A 344 -21.72 -4.16 -21.90
#